data_AF-A0A098ED99-F1
#
_entry.id   AF-A0A098ED99-F1
#
_cell.length_a   1.000
_cell.length_b   1.000
_cell.length_c   1.000
_cell.angle_alpha   90.00
_cell.angle_beta   90.00
_cell.angle_gamma   90.00
#
_symmetry.space_group_name_H-M   'P 1'
#
loop_
_entity.id
_entity.type
_entity.pdbx_description
1 polymer ?
#
loop_
_entity_poly.entity_id
_entity_poly.type
_entity_poly.pdbx_seq_one_letter_code
_entity_poly.pdbx_strand_id
1 'polypeptide(L)'
;MRSYIREYQQGGVVALKKIKFYQPQSKLKQYSTTFEDYFREHPPATVKEAMAKIEELTGIKLSENRVRVFLKSIGMKPRKVGMIPAKADTEKQEAFLKNELEPRLEEAKKGQRVVFFC
;
A
#
# COMPACT_ATOMS: atom_id res chain seq x y z
N MET A 1 -32.18 -3.00 29.77
CA MET A 1 -33.58 -2.75 29.33
C MET A 1 -34.00 -1.27 29.37
N ARG A 2 -33.56 -0.45 30.35
CA ARG A 2 -33.96 0.97 30.46
C ARG A 2 -33.47 1.90 29.33
N SER A 3 -32.38 1.57 28.64
CA SER A 3 -31.82 2.38 27.54
C SER A 3 -32.74 2.45 26.32
N TYR A 4 -33.29 1.31 25.89
CA TYR A 4 -34.19 1.23 24.73
C TYR A 4 -35.50 1.99 24.93
N ILE A 5 -36.05 1.95 26.15
CA ILE A 5 -37.26 2.72 26.50
C ILE A 5 -36.99 4.23 26.38
N ARG A 6 -35.81 4.68 26.82
CA ARG A 6 -35.39 6.10 26.69
C ARG A 6 -35.19 6.53 25.24
N GLU A 7 -34.57 5.69 24.41
CA GLU A 7 -34.39 5.98 22.98
C GLU A 7 -35.72 6.01 22.23
N TYR A 8 -36.64 5.10 22.58
CA TYR A 8 -38.00 5.11 22.04
C TYR A 8 -38.78 6.36 22.46
N GLN A 9 -38.67 6.79 23.72
CA GLN A 9 -39.30 8.04 24.19
C GLN A 9 -38.73 9.28 23.50
N GLN A 10 -37.44 9.30 23.15
CA GLN A 10 -36.79 10.45 22.52
C GLN A 10 -36.98 10.53 20.99
N GLY A 11 -37.10 9.39 20.29
CA GLY A 11 -37.15 9.39 18.83
C GLY A 11 -37.90 8.22 18.21
N GLY A 12 -38.76 7.56 18.98
CA GLY A 12 -39.67 6.51 18.52
C GLY A 12 -38.96 5.32 17.90
N VAL A 13 -39.67 4.65 16.98
CA VAL A 13 -39.15 3.48 16.26
C VAL A 13 -37.94 3.83 15.39
N VAL A 14 -37.84 5.07 14.92
CA VAL A 14 -36.70 5.52 14.09
C VAL A 14 -35.40 5.56 14.89
N ALA A 15 -35.44 6.01 16.15
CA ALA A 15 -34.28 6.00 17.02
C ALA A 15 -33.79 4.58 17.33
N LEU A 16 -34.70 3.62 17.52
CA LEU A 16 -34.37 2.21 17.73
C LEU A 16 -33.70 1.56 16.51
N LYS A 17 -33.97 2.07 15.30
CA LYS A 17 -33.32 1.61 14.06
C LYS A 17 -31.91 2.18 13.86
N LYS A 18 -31.48 3.17 14.66
CA LYS A 18 -30.14 3.75 14.54
C LYS A 18 -29.10 2.82 15.17
N ILE A 19 -28.23 2.25 14.35
CA ILE A 19 -27.13 1.42 14.84
C ILE A 19 -25.95 2.33 15.21
N LYS A 20 -25.68 2.45 16.51
CA LYS A 20 -24.56 3.23 17.04
C LYS A 20 -23.30 2.37 17.11
N PHE A 21 -22.65 2.15 15.97
CA PHE A 21 -21.36 1.46 15.96
C PHE A 21 -20.29 2.33 16.64
N TYR A 22 -19.49 1.71 17.52
CA TYR A 22 -18.34 2.38 18.11
C TYR A 22 -17.24 2.57 17.06
N GLN A 23 -16.94 3.83 16.72
CA GLN A 23 -15.93 4.21 15.73
C GLN A 23 -14.88 5.14 16.37
N PRO A 24 -13.91 4.59 17.13
CA PRO A 24 -12.89 5.42 17.77
C PRO A 24 -12.04 6.10 16.68
N GLN A 25 -12.03 7.43 16.70
CA GLN A 25 -11.13 8.19 15.84
C GLN A 25 -9.74 8.27 16.48
N SER A 26 -8.70 7.94 15.70
CA SER A 26 -7.33 8.11 16.13
C SER A 26 -6.98 9.60 16.21
N LYS A 27 -6.17 9.98 17.20
CA LYS A 27 -5.58 11.33 17.30
C LYS A 27 -4.79 11.72 16.03
N LEU A 28 -4.23 10.73 15.33
CA LEU A 28 -3.53 10.94 14.06
C LEU A 28 -4.42 11.36 12.89
N LYS A 29 -5.75 11.23 13.00
CA LYS A 29 -6.65 11.58 11.89
C LYS A 29 -6.51 13.05 11.49
N GLN A 30 -6.19 13.92 12.44
CA GLN A 30 -5.95 15.35 12.22
C GLN A 30 -4.73 15.62 11.34
N TYR A 31 -3.73 14.75 11.37
CA TYR A 31 -2.49 14.87 10.61
C TYR A 31 -2.48 14.01 9.34
N SER A 32 -3.62 13.43 8.97
CA SER A 32 -3.72 12.44 7.89
C SER A 32 -3.19 12.97 6.56
N THR A 33 -3.55 14.20 6.18
CA THR A 33 -3.08 14.86 4.95
C THR A 33 -1.58 15.07 4.95
N THR A 34 -1.03 15.64 6.03
CA THR A 34 0.42 15.89 6.16
C THR A 34 1.24 14.61 6.05
N PHE A 35 0.79 13.53 6.70
CA PHE A 35 1.47 12.23 6.59
C PHE A 35 1.27 11.57 5.23
N GLU A 36 0.12 11.77 4.60
CA GLU A 36 -0.11 11.27 3.25
C GLU A 36 0.88 11.88 2.25
N ASP A 37 1.04 13.19 2.26
CA ASP A 37 1.99 13.89 1.39
C ASP A 37 3.43 13.42 1.66
N TYR A 38 3.83 13.40 2.93
CA TYR A 38 5.17 12.94 3.32
C TYR A 38 5.48 11.51 2.87
N PHE A 39 4.56 10.56 3.10
CA PHE A 39 4.77 9.16 2.73
C PHE A 39 4.62 8.92 1.22
N ARG A 40 4.04 9.84 0.46
CA ARG A 40 4.05 9.79 -1.01
C ARG A 40 5.41 10.18 -1.57
N GLU A 41 6.06 11.19 -0.99
CA GLU A 41 7.42 11.60 -1.35
C GLU A 41 8.46 10.60 -0.84
N HIS A 42 8.27 10.08 0.37
CA HIS A 42 9.17 9.16 1.05
C HIS A 42 8.44 7.87 1.46
N PRO A 43 8.24 6.93 0.51
CA PRO A 43 7.53 5.69 0.80
C PRO A 43 8.32 4.84 1.81
N PRO A 44 7.73 4.50 2.97
CA PRO A 44 8.41 3.69 3.97
C PRO A 44 8.54 2.25 3.46
N ALA A 45 9.73 1.67 3.59
CA ALA A 45 9.96 0.29 3.19
C ALA A 45 9.30 -0.67 4.18
N THR A 46 9.26 -0.30 5.46
CA THR A 46 8.66 -1.11 6.52
C THR A 46 7.66 -0.32 7.38
N VAL A 47 6.73 -1.05 8.01
CA VAL A 47 5.78 -0.45 8.97
C VAL A 47 6.50 0.14 10.19
N LYS A 48 7.67 -0.42 10.55
CA LYS A 48 8.49 0.06 11.67
C LYS A 48 9.11 1.42 11.37
N GLU A 49 9.57 1.64 10.15
CA GLU A 49 10.02 2.97 9.70
C GLU A 49 8.89 3.99 9.77
N ALA A 50 7.70 3.63 9.27
CA ALA A 50 6.54 4.51 9.35
C ALA A 50 6.17 4.83 10.82
N MET A 51 6.24 3.84 11.71
CA MET A 51 5.99 4.01 13.14
C MET A 51 6.99 4.97 13.78
N ALA A 52 8.29 4.79 13.52
CA ALA A 52 9.34 5.65 14.04
C ALA A 52 9.17 7.09 13.56
N LYS A 53 8.85 7.30 12.26
CA LYS A 53 8.64 8.64 11.71
C LYS A 53 7.42 9.33 12.31
N ILE A 54 6.34 8.60 12.52
CA ILE A 54 5.15 9.11 13.20
C ILE A 54 5.47 9.50 14.64
N GLU A 55 6.21 8.67 15.37
CA GLU A 55 6.63 8.94 16.75
C GLU A 55 7.56 10.17 16.82
N GLU A 56 8.50 10.31 15.90
CA GLU A 56 9.39 11.47 15.80
C GLU A 56 8.62 12.78 15.57
N LEU A 57 7.63 12.78 14.67
CA LEU A 57 6.90 13.99 14.28
C LEU A 57 5.75 14.36 15.22
N THR A 58 5.13 13.38 15.88
CA THR A 58 3.95 13.63 16.74
C THR A 58 4.17 13.31 18.21
N GLY A 59 5.25 12.61 18.57
CA GLY A 59 5.48 12.08 19.92
C GLY A 59 4.52 10.93 20.31
N ILE A 60 3.67 10.46 19.39
CA ILE A 60 2.66 9.45 19.68
C ILE A 60 3.17 8.07 19.30
N LYS A 61 3.32 7.21 20.30
CA LYS A 61 3.67 5.80 20.09
C LYS A 61 2.42 4.97 19.75
N LEU A 62 2.46 4.30 18.61
CA LEU A 62 1.38 3.43 18.12
C LEU A 62 1.88 2.01 17.92
N SER A 63 1.00 1.02 18.09
CA SER A 63 1.34 -0.36 17.74
C SER A 63 1.41 -0.54 16.23
N GLU A 64 2.18 -1.52 15.77
CA GLU A 64 2.35 -1.82 14.34
C GLU A 64 1.02 -2.00 13.60
N ASN A 65 0.06 -2.68 14.23
CA ASN A 65 -1.27 -2.87 13.65
C ASN A 65 -2.03 -1.55 13.48
N ARG A 66 -1.94 -0.63 14.44
CA ARG A 66 -2.56 0.69 14.31
C ARG A 66 -1.91 1.52 13.22
N VAL A 67 -0.59 1.45 13.09
CA VAL A 67 0.15 2.10 11.99
C VAL A 67 -0.28 1.53 10.65
N ARG A 68 -0.41 0.20 10.50
CA ARG A 68 -0.93 -0.43 9.27
C ARG A 68 -2.33 0.05 8.90
N VAL A 69 -3.23 0.12 9.88
CA VAL A 69 -4.61 0.62 9.66
C VAL A 69 -4.59 2.08 9.25
N PHE A 70 -3.74 2.90 9.90
CA PHE A 70 -3.57 4.31 9.54
C PHE A 70 -3.04 4.48 8.12
N LEU A 71 -1.96 3.78 7.75
CA LEU A 71 -1.41 3.81 6.39
C LEU A 71 -2.46 3.43 5.33
N LYS A 72 -3.26 2.38 5.59
CA LYS A 72 -4.38 2.02 4.70
C LYS A 72 -5.44 3.11 4.62
N SER A 73 -5.73 3.79 5.73
CA SER A 73 -6.74 4.86 5.78
C SER A 73 -6.35 6.10 4.98
N ILE A 74 -5.05 6.38 4.83
CA ILE A 74 -4.50 7.45 3.98
C ILE A 74 -4.21 6.97 2.54
N GLY A 75 -4.77 5.83 2.13
CA GLY A 75 -4.67 5.32 0.76
C GLY A 75 -3.38 4.58 0.41
N MET A 76 -2.46 4.37 1.36
CA MET A 76 -1.22 3.63 1.10
C MET A 76 -1.48 2.13 0.93
N LYS A 77 -0.84 1.54 -0.08
CA LYS A 77 -0.92 0.11 -0.37
C LYS A 77 0.49 -0.50 -0.39
N PRO A 78 0.69 -1.68 0.22
CA PRO A 78 1.96 -2.40 0.09
C PRO A 78 2.25 -2.69 -1.38
N ARG A 79 3.44 -2.31 -1.86
CA ARG A 79 3.90 -2.69 -3.20
C ARG A 79 4.75 -3.95 -3.07
N LYS A 80 4.46 -4.96 -3.89
CA LYS A 80 5.37 -6.08 -4.08
C LYS A 80 6.53 -5.57 -4.92
N VAL A 81 7.70 -5.45 -4.33
CA VAL A 81 8.94 -5.28 -5.10
C VAL A 81 9.25 -6.62 -5.75
N GLY A 82 9.48 -6.62 -7.06
CA GLY A 82 9.95 -7.82 -7.74
C GLY A 82 11.31 -8.22 -7.17
N MET A 83 11.49 -9.50 -6.86
CA MET A 83 12.83 -10.01 -6.59
C MET A 83 13.58 -10.04 -7.92
N ILE A 84 14.69 -9.29 -8.02
CA ILE A 84 15.70 -9.59 -9.03
C ILE A 84 16.33 -10.92 -8.59
N PRO A 85 16.30 -11.97 -9.42
CA PRO A 85 16.91 -13.24 -9.07
C PRO A 85 18.37 -13.03 -8.68
N ALA A 86 18.83 -13.65 -7.60
CA ALA A 86 20.21 -13.49 -7.11
C ALA A 86 21.30 -13.89 -8.14
N LYS A 87 20.90 -14.62 -9.20
CA LYS A 87 21.77 -15.05 -10.31
C LYS A 87 21.63 -14.19 -11.57
N ALA A 88 20.78 -13.17 -11.57
CA ALA A 88 20.60 -12.28 -12.71
C ALA A 88 21.83 -11.38 -12.83
N ASP A 89 22.57 -11.56 -13.92
CA ASP A 89 23.74 -10.77 -14.27
C ASP A 89 23.32 -9.76 -15.35
N THR A 90 23.16 -8.50 -14.95
CA THR A 90 22.63 -7.42 -15.80
C THR A 90 23.48 -7.21 -17.04
N GLU A 91 24.81 -7.29 -16.91
CA GLU A 91 25.74 -7.07 -18.01
C GLU A 91 25.67 -8.21 -19.04
N LYS A 92 25.64 -9.47 -18.56
CA LYS A 92 25.48 -10.62 -19.46
C LYS A 92 24.12 -10.61 -20.15
N GLN A 93 23.06 -10.20 -19.46
CA GLN A 93 21.72 -10.13 -20.02
C GLN A 93 21.62 -9.03 -21.10
N GLU A 94 22.26 -7.87 -20.89
CA GLU A 94 22.36 -6.84 -21.91
C GLU A 94 23.17 -7.28 -23.13
N ALA A 95 24.30 -7.96 -22.91
CA ALA A 95 25.13 -8.47 -24.00
C ALA A 95 24.36 -9.49 -24.86
N PHE A 96 23.60 -10.38 -24.23
CA PHE A 96 22.75 -11.34 -24.95
C PHE A 96 21.66 -10.64 -25.78
N LEU A 97 21.01 -9.61 -25.21
CA LEU A 97 19.96 -8.87 -25.90
C LEU A 97 20.50 -8.22 -27.19
N LYS A 98 21.59 -7.45 -27.06
CA LYS A 98 22.18 -6.66 -28.16
C LYS A 98 22.89 -7.54 -29.20
N ASN A 99 23.66 -8.53 -28.77
CA ASN A 99 24.54 -9.27 -29.67
C ASN A 99 23.87 -10.51 -30.28
N GLU A 100 22.89 -11.10 -29.58
CA GLU A 100 22.27 -12.35 -30.03
C GLU A 100 20.79 -12.19 -30.36
N LEU A 101 19.99 -11.63 -29.45
CA LEU A 101 18.54 -11.67 -29.59
C LEU A 101 18.03 -10.71 -30.67
N GLU A 102 18.46 -9.44 -30.64
CA GLU A 102 18.05 -8.42 -31.59
C GLU A 102 18.39 -8.78 -33.05
N PRO A 103 19.62 -9.22 -33.39
CA PRO A 103 19.94 -9.64 -34.76
C PRO A 103 19.09 -10.82 -35.24
N ARG A 104 18.87 -11.81 -34.36
CA ARG A 104 18.05 -13.00 -34.68
C ARG A 104 16.58 -12.64 -34.94
N LEU A 105 16.07 -11.63 -34.25
CA LEU A 105 14.71 -11.11 -34.48
C LEU A 105 14.61 -10.36 -35.81
N GLU A 106 15.63 -9.59 -36.18
CA GLU A 106 15.66 -8.91 -37.48
C GLU A 106 15.79 -9.90 -38.65
N GLU A 107 16.60 -10.96 -38.52
CA GLU A 107 16.65 -12.08 -39.47
C GLU A 107 15.30 -12.79 -39.59
N ALA A 108 14.61 -12.97 -38.46
CA ALA A 108 13.31 -13.61 -38.45
C ALA A 108 12.22 -12.75 -39.10
N LYS A 109 12.23 -11.44 -38.86
CA LYS A 109 11.36 -10.48 -39.56
C LYS A 109 11.59 -10.50 -41.07
N LYS A 110 12.83 -10.71 -41.50
CA LYS A 110 13.20 -10.87 -42.93
C LYS A 110 12.89 -12.25 -43.50
N GLY A 111 12.32 -13.17 -42.69
CA GLY A 111 12.00 -14.53 -43.10
C GLY A 111 13.21 -15.46 -43.29
N GLN A 112 14.41 -15.01 -42.90
CA GLN A 112 15.66 -15.78 -43.03
C GLN A 112 15.84 -16.77 -41.88
N ARG A 113 15.07 -16.60 -40.80
CA ARG A 113 15.15 -17.40 -39.58
C ARG A 113 13.76 -17.58 -38.97
N VAL A 114 13.55 -18.69 -38.27
CA VAL A 114 12.36 -18.89 -37.43
C VAL A 114 12.82 -18.85 -35.97
N VAL A 115 12.19 -17.99 -35.16
CA VAL A 115 12.49 -17.83 -33.73
C VAL A 115 11.32 -18.40 -32.94
N PHE A 116 11.62 -19.34 -32.04
CA PHE A 116 10.65 -19.94 -31.15
C PHE A 116 10.86 -19.39 -29.74
N PHE A 117 9.80 -18.84 -29.16
CA PHE A 117 9.76 -18.51 -27.73
C PHE A 117 8.95 -19.61 -27.04
N CYS A 118 9.59 -20.29 -26.09
CA CYS A 118 8.95 -21.30 -25.25
C CYS A 118 8.28 -20.65 -24.03
#